data_AF-A0A940KNC3-F1
#
_entry.id   AF-A0A940KNC3-F1
#
_cell.length_a   1.000
_cell.length_b   1.000
_cell.length_c   1.000
_cell.angle_alpha   90.00
_cell.angle_beta   90.00
_cell.angle_gamma   90.00
#
_symmetry.space_group_name_H-M   'P 1'
#
loop_
_entity.id
_entity.type
_entity.pdbx_description
1 polymer ?
#
loop_
_entity_poly.entity_id
_entity_poly.type
_entity_poly.pdbx_seq_one_letter_code
_entity_poly.pdbx_strand_id
1 'polypeptide(L)'
;MIFKRDNLQLGLILGLIGPVIGLMVIYLASYSSVSPGIFLESVFTDKRLLTPIGSLSLLANVVLFTIFVNTRRDITAKGIFVVTVIFGIAILILKVTN
;
A
#
# COMPACT_ATOMS: atom_id res chain seq x y z
N MET A 1 -15.33 -17.84 3.96
CA MET A 1 -15.78 -17.75 2.55
C MET A 1 -15.51 -16.37 1.88
N ILE A 2 -14.70 -15.47 2.46
CA ILE A 2 -14.41 -14.15 1.86
C ILE A 2 -13.52 -14.26 0.61
N PHE A 3 -12.53 -15.15 0.61
CA PHE A 3 -11.59 -15.35 -0.51
C PHE A 3 -12.18 -16.04 -1.76
N LYS A 4 -13.47 -16.39 -1.78
CA LYS A 4 -14.11 -17.02 -2.96
C LYS A 4 -14.87 -16.01 -3.82
N ARG A 5 -15.00 -14.77 -3.36
CA ARG A 5 -15.69 -13.70 -4.09
C ARG A 5 -14.73 -13.01 -5.03
N ASP A 6 -15.02 -13.09 -6.33
CA ASP A 6 -14.36 -12.30 -7.35
C ASP A 6 -15.18 -11.01 -7.55
N ASN A 7 -14.84 -9.96 -6.82
CA ASN A 7 -15.55 -8.69 -6.94
C ASN A 7 -14.62 -7.50 -6.72
N LEU A 8 -14.98 -6.39 -7.35
CA LEU A 8 -14.15 -5.19 -7.39
C LEU A 8 -13.97 -4.59 -6.00
N GLN A 9 -15.04 -4.53 -5.20
CA GLN A 9 -15.02 -3.94 -3.86
C GLN A 9 -14.02 -4.62 -2.94
N LEU A 10 -13.96 -5.95 -2.96
CA LEU A 10 -12.99 -6.74 -2.21
C LEU A 10 -11.58 -6.42 -2.70
N GLY A 11 -11.38 -6.31 -4.02
CA GLY A 11 -10.10 -5.88 -4.59
C GLY A 11 -9.66 -4.49 -4.11
N LEU A 12 -10.58 -3.52 -4.07
CA LEU A 12 -10.30 -2.18 -3.58
C LEU A 12 -9.90 -2.18 -2.09
N ILE A 13 -10.63 -2.92 -1.25
CA ILE A 13 -10.31 -3.03 0.18
C ILE A 13 -8.94 -3.72 0.37
N LEU A 14 -8.69 -4.81 -0.37
CA LEU A 14 -7.40 -5.51 -0.28
C LEU A 14 -6.24 -4.67 -0.79
N GLY A 15 -6.45 -3.81 -1.80
CA GLY A 15 -5.41 -2.91 -2.30
C GLY A 15 -4.95 -1.85 -1.30
N LEU A 16 -5.72 -1.59 -0.24
CA LEU A 16 -5.31 -0.70 0.86
C LEU A 16 -4.37 -1.38 1.85
N ILE A 17 -4.26 -2.72 1.81
CA ILE A 17 -3.40 -3.47 2.72
C ILE A 17 -1.93 -3.18 2.46
N GLY A 18 -1.50 -3.06 1.20
CA GLY A 18 -0.11 -2.75 0.87
C GLY A 18 0.40 -1.48 1.54
N PRO A 19 -0.26 -0.32 1.36
CA PRO A 19 0.04 0.92 2.09
C PRO A 19 0.17 0.78 3.59
N VAL A 20 -0.76 0.06 4.23
CA VAL A 20 -0.74 -0.18 5.67
C VAL A 20 0.47 -1.02 6.07
N ILE A 21 0.78 -2.07 5.30
CA ILE A 21 1.98 -2.90 5.51
C ILE A 21 3.24 -2.05 5.38
N GLY A 22 3.37 -1.25 4.32
CA GLY A 22 4.55 -0.40 4.10
C GLY A 22 4.79 0.57 5.26
N LEU A 23 3.72 1.21 5.77
CA LEU A 23 3.78 2.07 6.95
C LEU A 23 4.17 1.30 8.20
N MET A 24 3.52 0.16 8.47
CA MET A 24 3.79 -0.64 9.67
C MET A 24 5.22 -1.18 9.70
N VAL A 25 5.74 -1.67 8.56
CA VAL A 25 7.10 -2.21 8.49
C VAL A 25 8.12 -1.14 8.85
N ILE A 26 8.00 0.07 8.30
CA ILE A 26 8.94 1.17 8.58
C ILE A 26 8.79 1.68 10.01
N TYR A 27 7.54 1.79 10.51
CA TYR A 27 7.30 2.19 11.89
C TYR A 27 7.96 1.23 12.87
N LEU A 28 7.72 -0.09 12.72
CA LEU A 28 8.25 -1.11 13.62
C LEU A 28 9.78 -1.25 13.53
N ALA A 29 10.34 -1.07 12.33
CA ALA A 29 11.78 -1.25 12.09
C ALA A 29 12.63 -0.07 12.59
N SER A 30 12.11 1.16 12.53
CA SER A 30 12.95 2.36 12.73
C SER A 30 12.34 3.44 13.62
N TYR A 31 11.03 3.40 13.91
CA TYR A 31 10.32 4.44 14.65
C TYR A 31 9.46 3.89 15.80
N SER A 32 9.74 2.68 16.27
CA SER A 32 8.94 1.99 17.30
C SER A 32 8.96 2.68 18.67
N SER A 33 9.96 3.54 18.93
CA SER A 33 10.07 4.38 20.12
C SER A 33 9.36 5.73 20.00
N VAL A 34 8.87 6.09 18.80
CA VAL A 34 8.20 7.37 18.52
C VAL A 34 6.68 7.15 18.54
N SER A 35 5.92 8.13 19.02
CA SER A 35 4.46 8.05 18.98
C SER A 35 3.96 7.91 17.52
N PRO A 36 2.99 7.03 17.24
CA PRO A 36 2.44 6.84 15.89
C PRO A 36 1.99 8.13 15.22
N GLY A 37 1.44 9.07 15.98
CA GLY A 37 0.99 10.38 15.45
C GLY A 37 2.14 11.21 14.90
N ILE A 38 3.25 11.29 15.65
CA ILE A 38 4.46 12.03 15.25
C ILE A 38 5.12 11.34 14.05
N PHE A 39 5.12 10.01 14.03
CA PHE A 39 5.61 9.26 12.87
C PHE A 39 4.81 9.58 11.60
N LEU A 40 3.48 9.58 11.68
CA LEU A 40 2.62 9.89 10.53
C LEU A 40 2.87 11.31 9.99
N GLU A 41 3.04 12.30 10.86
CA GLU A 41 3.46 13.65 10.45
C GLU A 41 4.81 13.64 9.72
N SER A 42 5.76 12.84 10.22
CA SER A 42 7.08 12.70 9.63
C SER A 42 7.05 12.05 8.25
N VAL A 43 6.10 11.13 7.98
CA VAL A 43 5.93 10.51 6.65
C VAL A 43 5.62 11.54 5.57
N PHE A 44 4.80 12.55 5.90
CA PHE A 44 4.43 13.61 4.96
C PHE A 44 5.45 14.75 4.89
N THR A 45 6.37 14.83 5.85
CA THR A 45 7.35 15.93 5.92
C THR A 45 8.73 15.49 5.41
N ASP A 46 9.13 14.22 5.62
CA ASP A 46 10.44 13.70 5.22
C ASP A 46 10.36 12.80 3.98
N LYS A 47 10.89 13.30 2.85
CA LYS A 47 11.00 12.55 1.59
C LYS A 47 11.78 11.25 1.72
N ARG A 48 12.72 11.18 2.66
CA ARG A 48 13.55 9.99 2.90
C ARG A 48 12.72 8.83 3.42
N LEU A 49 11.61 9.11 4.11
CA LEU A 49 10.66 8.11 4.58
C LEU A 49 9.64 7.74 3.50
N LEU A 50 9.20 8.72 2.71
CA LEU A 50 8.19 8.51 1.67
C LEU A 50 8.62 7.45 0.63
N THR A 51 9.89 7.44 0.23
CA THR A 51 10.42 6.49 -0.77
C THR A 51 10.39 5.03 -0.30
N PRO A 52 10.98 4.65 0.85
CA PRO A 52 10.94 3.27 1.34
C PRO A 52 9.52 2.82 1.72
N ILE A 53 8.71 3.68 2.34
CA ILE A 53 7.30 3.37 2.64
C ILE A 53 6.53 3.10 1.35
N GLY A 54 6.66 3.97 0.35
CA GLY A 54 6.00 3.82 -0.93
C GLY A 54 6.42 2.55 -1.67
N SER A 55 7.73 2.26 -1.69
CA SER A 55 8.27 1.05 -2.32
C SER A 55 7.71 -0.23 -1.68
N LEU A 56 7.74 -0.32 -0.34
CA LEU A 56 7.18 -1.46 0.39
C LEU A 56 5.67 -1.60 0.19
N SER A 57 4.96 -0.49 0.12
CA SER A 57 3.51 -0.46 -0.11
C SER A 57 3.15 -1.04 -1.47
N LEU A 58 3.85 -0.60 -2.52
CA LEU A 58 3.66 -1.09 -3.88
C LEU A 58 4.08 -2.56 -4.00
N LEU A 59 5.20 -2.95 -3.37
CA LEU A 59 5.67 -4.34 -3.37
C LEU A 59 4.63 -5.29 -2.73
N ALA A 60 4.10 -4.93 -1.56
CA ALA A 60 3.09 -5.71 -0.87
C ALA A 60 1.81 -5.87 -1.72
N ASN A 61 1.39 -4.80 -2.41
CA ASN A 61 0.25 -4.87 -3.32
C ASN A 61 0.53 -5.70 -4.58
N VAL A 62 1.74 -5.70 -5.13
CA VAL A 62 2.13 -6.56 -6.26
C VAL A 62 2.07 -8.04 -5.86
N VAL A 63 2.50 -8.38 -4.64
CA VAL A 63 2.35 -9.75 -4.11
C VAL A 63 0.88 -10.14 -4.03
N LEU A 64 0.03 -9.30 -3.43
CA LEU A 64 -1.41 -9.55 -3.34
C LEU A 64 -2.04 -9.69 -4.74
N PHE A 65 -1.76 -8.75 -5.64
CA PHE A 65 -2.21 -8.77 -7.03
C PHE A 65 -1.86 -10.10 -7.71
N THR A 66 -0.60 -10.55 -7.57
CA THR A 66 -0.12 -11.79 -8.18
C THR A 66 -0.86 -13.01 -7.66
N ILE A 67 -1.15 -13.08 -6.36
CA ILE A 67 -1.93 -14.17 -5.76
C ILE A 67 -3.35 -14.21 -6.36
N PHE A 68 -4.01 -13.05 -6.51
CA PHE A 68 -5.37 -12.99 -7.04
C PHE A 68 -5.46 -13.28 -8.55
N VAL A 69 -4.48 -12.83 -9.34
CA VAL A 69 -4.37 -13.19 -10.76
C VAL A 69 -4.14 -14.70 -10.93
N ASN A 70 -3.19 -15.28 -10.20
CA ASN A 70 -2.88 -16.72 -10.30
C ASN A 70 -4.03 -17.62 -9.82
N THR A 71 -4.92 -17.10 -8.98
CA THR A 71 -6.13 -17.82 -8.53
C THR A 71 -7.35 -17.57 -9.41
N ARG A 72 -7.17 -16.94 -10.59
CA ARG A 72 -8.24 -16.62 -11.58
C ARG A 72 -9.35 -15.74 -11.00
N ARG A 73 -8.98 -14.78 -10.15
CA ARG A 73 -9.89 -13.80 -9.53
C ARG A 73 -9.60 -12.41 -10.10
N ASP A 74 -9.86 -12.27 -11.39
CA ASP A 74 -9.39 -11.14 -12.19
C ASP A 74 -10.11 -9.83 -11.82
N ILE A 75 -11.37 -9.88 -11.37
CA ILE A 75 -12.12 -8.68 -10.96
C ILE A 75 -11.55 -8.14 -9.65
N THR A 76 -11.26 -9.01 -8.70
CA THR A 76 -10.57 -8.64 -7.46
C THR A 76 -9.16 -8.12 -7.75
N ALA A 77 -8.40 -8.79 -8.60
CA ALA A 77 -7.06 -8.35 -8.99
C ALA A 77 -7.09 -6.95 -9.62
N LYS A 78 -8.07 -6.64 -10.48
CA LYS A 78 -8.28 -5.29 -11.03
C LYS A 78 -8.49 -4.25 -9.92
N GLY A 79 -9.28 -4.56 -8.90
CA GLY A 79 -9.48 -3.65 -7.76
C GLY A 79 -8.17 -3.34 -7.02
N ILE A 80 -7.36 -4.36 -6.75
CA ILE A 80 -6.03 -4.21 -6.12
C ILE A 80 -5.14 -3.32 -7.00
N PHE A 81 -5.11 -3.59 -8.31
CA PHE A 81 -4.31 -2.83 -9.26
C PHE A 81 -4.72 -1.36 -9.34
N VAL A 82 -6.02 -1.06 -9.37
CA VAL A 82 -6.54 0.32 -9.38
C VAL A 82 -6.05 1.09 -8.16
N VAL A 83 -6.15 0.51 -6.96
CA VAL A 83 -5.65 1.16 -5.74
C VAL A 83 -4.14 1.35 -5.81
N THR A 84 -3.41 0.36 -6.32
CA THR A 84 -1.94 0.44 -6.48
C THR A 84 -1.53 1.58 -7.39
N VAL A 85 -2.22 1.78 -8.52
CA VAL A 85 -1.95 2.88 -9.45
C VAL A 85 -2.27 4.23 -8.80
N ILE A 86 -3.43 4.37 -8.15
CA ILE A 86 -3.82 5.61 -7.45
C ILE A 86 -2.77 5.96 -6.39
N PHE A 87 -2.37 4.97 -5.58
CA PHE A 87 -1.40 5.19 -4.50
C PHE A 87 0.00 5.48 -5.04
N GLY A 88 0.42 4.78 -6.11
CA GLY A 88 1.68 5.06 -6.79
C GLY A 88 1.75 6.48 -7.34
N ILE A 89 0.67 6.95 -7.98
CA ILE A 89 0.55 8.34 -8.45
C ILE A 89 0.61 9.31 -7.26
N ALA A 90 -0.13 9.03 -6.18
CA ALA A 90 -0.12 9.87 -4.98
C ALA A 90 1.29 10.02 -4.37
N ILE A 91 2.04 8.92 -4.25
CA ILE A 91 3.43 8.93 -3.77
C ILE A 91 4.33 9.74 -4.71
N LEU A 92 4.17 9.58 -6.02
CA LEU A 92 4.96 10.33 -7.00
C LEU A 92 4.68 11.83 -6.92
N ILE A 93 3.41 12.23 -6.80
CA ILE A 93 3.03 13.63 -6.61
C ILE A 93 3.67 14.17 -5.35
N LEU A 94 3.48 13.51 -4.20
CA LEU A 94 4.05 13.93 -2.92
C LEU A 94 5.59 14.05 -2.96
N LYS A 95 6.26 13.14 -3.68
CA LYS A 95 7.72 13.16 -3.85
C LYS A 95 8.22 14.34 -4.69
N VAL A 96 7.42 14.78 -5.67
CA VAL A 96 7.76 15.87 -6.58
C VAL A 96 7.39 17.24 -6.00
N THR A 97 6.29 17.34 -5.25
CA THR A 97 5.76 18.61 -4.74
C THR A 97 6.35 19.06 -3.41
N ASN A 98 6.67 18.14 -2.50
CA ASN A 98 7.58 18.46 -1.41
C ASN A 98 8.99 18.52 -1.96
#